data_AF-A0A920J8M6-F1
#
_entry.id   AF-A0A920J8M6-F1
#
_cell.length_a   1.000
_cell.length_b   1.000
_cell.length_c   1.000
_cell.angle_alpha   90.00
_cell.angle_beta   90.00
_cell.angle_gamma   90.00
#
_symmetry.space_group_name_H-M   'P 1'
#
loop_
_entity.id
_entity.type
_entity.pdbx_description
1 polymer ?
#
loop_
_entity_poly.entity_id
_entity_poly.type
_entity_poly.pdbx_seq_one_letter_code
_entity_poly.pdbx_strand_id
1 'polypeptide(L)'
;MNISVLSPNILTSGTNFFVNPKKQIEYGLTSLKGVAESFIYHLSDIREKHTFKNLLDFSKKVNVKLGGKKSLESLSKAGAFVSHM
;
A
#
# COMPACT_ATOMS: atom_id res chain seq x y z
N MET A 1 -7.60 20.74 -14.77
CA MET A 1 -6.92 19.43 -14.98
C MET A 1 -7.87 18.34 -14.50
N ASN A 2 -8.42 17.51 -15.40
CA ASN A 2 -9.42 16.49 -15.05
C ASN A 2 -8.76 15.10 -14.97
N ILE A 3 -7.83 14.92 -14.03
CA ILE A 3 -7.07 13.68 -13.85
C ILE A 3 -7.57 13.00 -12.58
N SER A 4 -8.01 11.75 -12.72
CA SER A 4 -8.46 10.93 -11.59
C SER A 4 -7.25 10.35 -10.86
N VAL A 5 -7.16 10.57 -9.56
CA VAL A 5 -6.14 9.96 -8.70
C VAL A 5 -6.82 8.90 -7.84
N LEU A 6 -6.38 7.64 -7.96
CA LEU A 6 -6.84 6.56 -7.10
C LEU A 6 -6.21 6.69 -5.72
N SER A 7 -7.01 6.43 -4.69
CA SER A 7 -6.50 6.41 -3.31
C SER A 7 -5.48 5.28 -3.12
N PRO A 8 -4.52 5.42 -2.18
CA PRO A 8 -3.60 4.34 -1.86
C PRO A 8 -4.37 3.12 -1.38
N ASN A 9 -3.89 1.94 -1.76
CA ASN A 9 -4.49 0.66 -1.40
C ASN A 9 -3.39 -0.38 -1.24
N ILE A 10 -3.29 -1.01 -0.07
CA ILE A 10 -2.25 -2.02 0.20
C ILE A 10 -2.33 -3.24 -0.72
N LEU A 11 -3.48 -3.53 -1.31
CA LEU A 11 -3.73 -4.68 -2.19
C LEU A 11 -3.36 -4.41 -3.66
N THR A 12 -3.44 -3.16 -4.10
CA THR A 12 -3.29 -2.81 -5.53
C THR A 12 -2.17 -1.81 -5.80
N SER A 13 -1.99 -0.78 -4.97
CA SER A 13 -0.98 0.27 -5.18
C SER A 13 0.44 -0.28 -5.25
N GLY A 14 1.24 0.23 -6.19
CA GLY A 14 2.66 -0.09 -6.30
C GLY A 14 3.54 0.73 -5.34
N THR A 15 4.86 0.60 -5.52
CA THR A 15 5.85 1.40 -4.79
C THR A 15 5.74 2.88 -5.18
N ASN A 16 5.80 3.17 -6.47
CA ASN A 16 5.82 4.51 -7.04
C ASN A 16 4.47 4.86 -7.68
N PHE A 17 4.26 6.16 -7.95
CA PHE A 17 3.13 6.58 -8.76
C PHE A 17 3.19 5.96 -10.16
N PHE A 18 2.03 5.56 -10.65
CA PHE A 18 1.91 4.94 -11.96
C PHE A 18 0.65 5.44 -12.67
N VAL A 19 0.74 5.69 -13.98
CA VAL A 19 -0.44 6.02 -14.79
C VAL A 19 -0.95 4.74 -15.43
N ASN A 20 -2.12 4.29 -15.01
CA ASN A 20 -2.70 3.07 -15.52
C ASN A 20 -3.31 3.25 -16.93
N PRO A 21 -3.64 2.17 -17.65
CA PRO A 21 -4.21 2.25 -19.00
C PRO A 21 -5.53 3.06 -19.08
N LYS A 22 -6.23 3.23 -17.96
CA LYS A 22 -7.44 4.07 -17.85
C LYS A 22 -7.13 5.56 -17.67
N LYS A 23 -5.85 5.96 -17.79
CA LYS A 23 -5.35 7.33 -17.57
C LYS A 23 -5.64 7.86 -16.17
N GLN A 24 -5.65 6.98 -15.17
CA GLN A 24 -5.77 7.34 -13.76
C GLN A 24 -4.39 7.23 -13.11
N ILE A 25 -4.11 8.13 -12.16
CA ILE A 25 -2.88 8.08 -11.36
C ILE A 25 -3.13 7.13 -10.19
N GLU A 26 -2.37 6.03 -10.13
CA GLU A 26 -2.33 5.14 -8.98
C GLU A 26 -1.33 5.67 -7.95
N TYR A 27 -1.77 5.77 -6.70
CA TYR A 27 -0.92 6.29 -5.64
C TYR A 27 0.23 5.33 -5.33
N GLY A 28 1.46 5.83 -5.26
CA GLY A 28 2.63 5.07 -4.84
C GLY A 28 2.74 5.01 -3.32
N LEU A 29 2.84 3.82 -2.74
CA LEU A 29 2.86 3.64 -1.29
C LEU A 29 4.12 4.24 -0.62
N THR A 30 5.26 4.31 -1.32
CA THR A 30 6.48 4.95 -0.79
C THR A 30 6.35 6.47 -0.70
N SER A 31 5.40 7.05 -1.43
CA SER A 31 5.14 8.49 -1.44
C SER A 31 4.32 8.96 -0.23
N LEU A 32 3.87 8.04 0.63
CA LEU A 32 3.21 8.36 1.87
C LEU A 32 4.22 8.75 2.95
N LYS A 33 4.14 9.99 3.44
CA LYS A 33 5.01 10.48 4.51
C LYS A 33 4.89 9.60 5.75
N GLY A 34 6.02 9.06 6.20
CA GLY A 34 6.10 8.23 7.40
C GLY A 34 5.99 6.72 7.13
N VAL A 35 5.86 6.32 5.88
CA VAL A 35 5.99 4.92 5.44
C VAL A 35 7.46 4.63 5.10
N ALA A 36 7.99 3.52 5.63
CA ALA A 36 9.33 3.07 5.29
C ALA A 36 9.33 2.34 3.94
N GLU A 37 10.27 2.67 3.05
CA GLU A 37 10.38 2.01 1.74
C GLU A 37 10.66 0.51 1.88
N SER A 38 11.52 0.12 2.83
CA SER A 38 11.82 -1.29 3.14
C SER A 38 10.57 -2.11 3.45
N PHE A 39 9.59 -1.50 4.11
CA PHE A 39 8.30 -2.13 4.40
C PHE A 39 7.46 -2.31 3.14
N ILE A 40 7.45 -1.33 2.23
CA ILE A 40 6.70 -1.41 0.97
C ILE A 40 7.32 -2.41 0.00
N TYR A 41 8.65 -2.49 -0.09
CA TYR A 41 9.32 -3.52 -0.88
C TYR A 41 9.01 -4.92 -0.37
N HIS A 42 9.06 -5.12 0.95
CA HIS A 42 8.67 -6.37 1.57
C HIS A 42 7.19 -6.72 1.33
N LEU A 43 6.30 -5.74 1.45
CA LEU A 43 4.88 -5.90 1.13
C LEU A 43 4.68 -6.32 -0.33
N SER A 44 5.44 -5.73 -1.25
CA SER A 44 5.39 -6.06 -2.68
C SER A 44 5.80 -7.52 -2.94
N ASP A 45 6.91 -7.99 -2.35
CA ASP A 45 7.36 -9.39 -2.50
C ASP A 45 6.31 -10.40 -1.96
N ILE A 46 5.66 -10.08 -0.84
CA ILE A 46 4.59 -10.94 -0.32
C ILE A 46 3.41 -10.96 -1.30
N ARG A 47 3.04 -9.81 -1.88
CA ARG A 47 1.91 -9.69 -2.80
C ARG A 47 2.09 -10.45 -4.11
N GLU A 48 3.33 -10.67 -4.54
CA GLU A 48 3.61 -11.53 -5.70
C GLU A 48 3.16 -12.98 -5.48
N LYS A 49 3.14 -13.43 -4.22
CA LYS A 49 2.89 -14.84 -3.85
C LYS A 49 1.59 -15.04 -3.08
N HIS A 50 1.01 -13.97 -2.53
CA HIS A 50 -0.13 -14.06 -1.60
C HIS A 50 -1.04 -12.84 -1.69
N THR A 51 -2.35 -13.09 -1.83
CA THR A 51 -3.37 -12.03 -1.73
C THR A 51 -3.91 -11.98 -0.31
N PHE A 52 -3.86 -10.81 0.32
CA PHE A 52 -4.37 -10.63 1.67
C PHE A 52 -5.89 -10.68 1.69
N LYS A 53 -6.45 -11.56 2.54
CA LYS A 53 -7.91 -11.71 2.66
C LYS A 53 -8.54 -10.72 3.63
N ASN A 54 -7.79 -10.35 4.66
CA ASN A 54 -8.21 -9.45 5.72
C ASN A 54 -6.98 -8.91 6.47
N LEU A 55 -7.20 -7.98 7.41
CA LEU A 55 -6.12 -7.37 8.17
C LEU A 55 -5.35 -8.38 9.04
N LEU A 56 -6.02 -9.41 9.55
CA LEU A 56 -5.37 -10.46 10.35
C LEU A 56 -4.38 -11.27 9.49
N ASP A 57 -4.79 -11.65 8.28
CA ASP A 57 -3.95 -12.33 7.31
C ASP A 57 -2.73 -11.48 6.90
N PHE A 58 -2.94 -10.19 6.65
CA PHE A 58 -1.84 -9.23 6.45
C PHE A 58 -0.87 -9.20 7.63
N SER A 59 -1.38 -9.09 8.87
CA SER A 59 -0.53 -9.01 10.05
C SER A 59 0.31 -10.28 10.28
N LYS A 60 -0.18 -11.44 9.83
CA LYS A 60 0.53 -12.73 9.93
C LYS A 60 1.61 -12.91 8.87
N LYS A 61 1.39 -12.34 7.68
CA LYS A 61 2.29 -12.52 6.52
C LYS A 61 3.35 -11.44 6.45
N VAL A 62 3.00 -10.20 6.81
CA VAL A 62 3.88 -9.04 6.63
C VAL A 62 4.69 -8.79 7.89
N ASN A 63 6.01 -8.66 7.73
CA ASN A 63 6.91 -8.24 8.79
C ASN A 63 6.76 -6.73 9.07
N VAL A 64 5.83 -6.41 9.97
CA VAL A 64 5.56 -5.02 10.41
C VAL A 64 6.76 -4.34 11.08
N LYS A 65 7.77 -5.08 11.54
CA LYS A 65 8.98 -4.49 12.15
C LYS A 65 9.79 -3.67 11.15
N LEU A 66 9.72 -3.98 9.85
CA LEU A 66 10.43 -3.25 8.81
C LEU A 66 9.93 -1.80 8.67
N GLY A 67 8.63 -1.58 8.89
CA GLY A 67 8.01 -0.25 8.84
C GLY A 67 7.76 0.38 10.21
N GLY A 68 7.74 -0.44 11.25
CA GLY A 68 7.32 -0.05 12.60
C GLY A 68 5.88 0.45 12.66
N LYS A 69 5.50 0.93 13.85
CA LYS A 69 4.17 1.49 14.11
C LYS A 69 3.83 2.67 13.19
N LYS A 70 4.82 3.52 12.89
CA LYS A 70 4.65 4.75 12.09
C LYS A 70 4.17 4.46 10.67
N SER A 71 4.70 3.42 10.02
CA SER A 71 4.28 3.06 8.66
C SER A 71 2.83 2.58 8.64
N LEU A 72 2.43 1.75 9.61
CA LEU A 72 1.06 1.27 9.74
C LEU A 72 0.08 2.40 10.01
N GLU A 73 0.41 3.31 10.92
CA GLU A 73 -0.42 4.50 11.21
C GLU A 73 -0.55 5.41 9.99
N SER A 74 0.53 5.60 9.23
CA SER A 74 0.53 6.44 8.03
C SER A 74 -0.34 5.84 6.93
N LEU A 75 -0.22 4.52 6.70
CA LEU A 75 -1.07 3.78 5.76
C LEU A 75 -2.55 3.80 6.18
N SER A 76 -2.83 3.63 7.48
CA SER A 76 -4.18 3.69 8.02
C SER A 76 -4.81 5.07 7.84
N LYS A 77 -4.09 6.14 8.18
CA LYS A 77 -4.55 7.53 7.99
C LYS A 77 -4.76 7.88 6.52
N ALA A 78 -3.98 7.28 5.62
CA ALA A 78 -4.14 7.46 4.19
C ALA A 78 -5.31 6.65 3.59
N GLY A 79 -6.01 5.83 4.39
CA GLY A 79 -7.11 4.99 3.93
C GLY A 79 -6.67 3.72 3.22
N ALA A 80 -5.38 3.35 3.30
CA ALA A 80 -4.81 2.27 2.49
C ALA A 80 -5.36 0.86 2.82
N PHE A 81 -5.98 0.69 4.00
CA PHE A 81 -6.61 -0.56 4.45
C PHE A 81 -8.14 -0.60 4.27
N VAL A 82 -8.78 0.50 3.85
CA VAL A 82 -10.25 0.65 3.88
C VAL A 82 -10.94 -0.03 2.68
N SER A 83 -10.19 -0.33 1.62
CA SER A 83 -10.75 -0.99 0.43
C SER A 83 -10.91 -2.50 0.65
N HIS A 84 -12.09 -2.93 1.10
CA HIS A 84 -12.57 -4.33 1.17
C HIS A 84 -11.53 -5.38 1.60
N MET A 85 -11.13 -5.32 2.87
CA MET A 85 -10.53 -6.42 3.63
C MET A 85 -11.55 -7.09 4.54
#